data_AF-A0A839AJ01-F1
#
_entry.id   AF-A0A839AJ01-F1
#
_cell.length_a   1.000
_cell.length_b   1.000
_cell.length_c   1.000
_cell.angle_alpha   90.00
_cell.angle_beta   90.00
_cell.angle_gamma   90.00
#
_symmetry.space_group_name_H-M   'P 1'
#
loop_
_entity.id
_entity.type
_entity.pdbx_description
1 polymer ?
#
loop_
_entity_poly.entity_id
_entity_poly.type
_entity_poly.pdbx_seq_one_letter_code
_entity_poly.pdbx_strand_id
1 'polypeptide(L)'
;MSSKLIRDVGEALYGPRWQSDMARDLDVSDRHIRRLAAGASDLTPGMAMDLWRLAEERAAALDDVIERLKVAAGPSQIPLSDAD
;
A
#
# COMPACT_ATOMS: atom_id res chain seq x y z
N MET A 1 -15.12 14.84 -1.25
CA MET A 1 -13.98 14.26 -2.00
C MET A 1 -13.03 13.46 -1.11
N SER A 2 -12.83 13.83 0.16
CA SER A 2 -11.91 13.15 1.08
C SER A 2 -12.22 11.67 1.38
N SER A 3 -13.50 11.26 1.39
CA SER A 3 -13.92 9.91 1.83
C SER A 3 -13.63 8.79 0.83
N LYS A 4 -13.67 9.08 -0.48
CA LYS A 4 -13.26 8.12 -1.50
C LYS A 4 -11.74 7.92 -1.48
N LEU A 5 -10.99 9.03 -1.46
CA LEU A 5 -9.54 8.99 -1.43
C LEU A 5 -9.00 8.20 -0.23
N ILE A 6 -9.55 8.43 0.98
CA ILE A 6 -9.08 7.70 2.16
C ILE A 6 -9.37 6.20 2.09
N ARG A 7 -10.50 5.81 1.47
CA ARG A 7 -10.82 4.41 1.24
C ARG A 7 -9.84 3.79 0.24
N ASP A 8 -9.64 4.45 -0.90
CA ASP A 8 -8.77 3.94 -1.98
C ASP A 8 -7.34 3.74 -1.46
N VAL A 9 -6.79 4.74 -0.75
CA VAL A 9 -5.46 4.66 -0.13
C VAL A 9 -5.41 3.59 0.95
N GLY A 10 -6.42 3.54 1.83
CA GLY A 10 -6.46 2.55 2.91
C GLY A 10 -6.49 1.13 2.40
N GLU A 11 -7.38 0.83 1.45
CA GLU A 11 -7.51 -0.49 0.86
C GLU A 11 -6.22 -0.88 0.09
N ALA A 12 -5.57 0.05 -0.60
CA ALA A 12 -4.29 -0.19 -1.27
C ALA A 12 -3.14 -0.50 -0.29
N LEU A 13 -3.05 0.23 0.83
CA LEU A 13 -1.98 0.05 1.82
C LEU A 13 -2.19 -1.16 2.73
N TYR A 14 -3.42 -1.45 3.13
CA TYR A 14 -3.70 -2.35 4.25
C TYR A 14 -4.76 -3.41 3.95
N GLY A 15 -5.41 -3.36 2.79
CA GLY A 15 -6.45 -4.32 2.42
C GLY A 15 -7.72 -4.20 3.29
N PRO A 16 -8.44 -5.31 3.55
CA PRO A 16 -9.76 -5.26 4.20
C PRO A 16 -9.78 -4.68 5.62
N ARG A 17 -8.63 -4.66 6.31
CA ARG A 17 -8.50 -4.16 7.69
C ARG A 17 -8.02 -2.71 7.77
N TRP A 18 -8.08 -1.98 6.67
CA TRP A 18 -7.41 -0.69 6.53
C TRP A 18 -7.72 0.35 7.58
N GLN A 19 -8.93 0.38 8.14
CA GLN A 19 -9.28 1.43 9.11
C GLN A 19 -8.47 1.35 10.39
N SER A 20 -8.26 0.14 10.93
CA SER A 20 -7.48 -0.04 12.18
C SER A 20 -5.98 0.10 11.96
N ASP A 21 -5.50 -0.32 10.79
CA ASP A 21 -4.06 -0.26 10.48
C ASP A 21 -3.63 1.16 10.11
N MET A 22 -4.45 1.88 9.34
CA MET A 22 -4.25 3.31 9.08
C MET A 22 -4.32 4.13 10.37
N ALA A 23 -5.24 3.80 11.29
CA ALA A 23 -5.33 4.50 12.58
C ALA A 23 -4.03 4.38 13.38
N ARG A 24 -3.43 3.18 13.39
CA ARG A 24 -2.15 2.92 14.04
C ARG A 24 -1.01 3.71 13.40
N ASP A 25 -0.91 3.69 12.08
CA ASP A 25 0.22 4.33 11.37
C ASP A 25 0.12 5.86 11.39
N LEU A 26 -1.09 6.42 11.39
CA LEU A 26 -1.32 7.87 11.50
C LEU A 26 -1.37 8.37 12.95
N ASP A 27 -1.20 7.49 13.95
CA ASP A 27 -1.32 7.79 15.38
C ASP A 27 -2.62 8.53 15.74
N VAL A 28 -3.75 8.01 15.24
CA VAL A 28 -5.09 8.53 15.54
C VAL A 28 -6.03 7.41 15.98
N SER A 29 -7.14 7.76 16.62
CA SER A 29 -8.14 6.75 16.99
C SER A 29 -8.85 6.14 15.77
N ASP A 30 -9.24 4.86 15.86
CA ASP A 30 -10.13 4.19 14.90
C ASP A 30 -11.43 4.97 14.63
N ARG A 31 -11.94 5.67 15.64
CA ARG A 31 -13.13 6.52 15.51
C ARG A 31 -12.87 7.69 14.55
N HIS A 32 -11.67 8.26 14.57
CA HIS A 32 -11.28 9.33 13.66
C HIS A 32 -11.28 8.81 12.21
N ILE A 33 -10.61 7.69 11.94
CA ILE A 33 -10.57 7.08 10.60
C ILE A 33 -11.98 6.72 10.11
N ARG A 34 -12.84 6.16 10.97
CA ARG A 34 -14.25 5.90 10.62
C ARG A 34 -15.03 7.16 10.21
N ARG A 35 -14.79 8.30 10.87
CA ARG A 35 -15.43 9.57 10.51
C ARG A 35 -14.95 10.07 9.15
N LEU A 36 -13.65 9.97 8.86
CA LEU A 36 -13.10 10.32 7.55
C LEU A 36 -13.66 9.41 6.44
N ALA A 37 -13.72 8.10 6.70
CA ALA A 37 -14.29 7.11 5.80
C ALA A 37 -15.77 7.38 5.47
N ALA A 38 -16.53 7.85 6.46
CA ALA A 38 -17.93 8.25 6.31
C ALA A 38 -18.11 9.63 5.66
N GLY A 39 -17.03 10.39 5.42
CA GLY A 39 -17.10 11.78 4.94
C GLY A 39 -17.62 12.77 5.98
N ALA A 40 -17.63 12.39 7.27
CA ALA A 40 -18.01 13.25 8.39
C ALA A 40 -16.85 14.16 8.86
N SER A 41 -15.69 14.04 8.23
CA SER A 41 -14.49 14.86 8.41
C SER A 41 -13.66 14.79 7.13
N ASP A 42 -12.79 15.78 6.92
CA ASP A 42 -11.83 15.79 5.81
C ASP A 42 -10.41 15.48 6.29
N LEU A 43 -9.59 14.95 5.38
CA LEU A 43 -8.16 14.77 5.59
C LEU A 43 -7.50 16.14 5.82
N THR A 44 -6.68 16.21 6.86
CA THR A 44 -5.79 17.37 7.02
C THR A 44 -4.61 17.25 6.04
N PRO A 45 -3.98 18.37 5.65
CA PRO A 45 -2.78 18.33 4.81
C PRO A 45 -1.65 17.47 5.39
N GLY A 46 -1.50 17.43 6.72
CA GLY A 46 -0.51 16.56 7.39
C GLY A 46 -0.81 15.09 7.18
N MET A 47 -2.05 14.66 7.43
CA MET A 47 -2.47 13.27 7.20
C MET A 47 -2.33 12.87 5.73
N ALA A 48 -2.62 13.77 4.79
CA ALA A 48 -2.43 13.50 3.37
C ALA A 48 -0.94 13.31 3.02
N MET A 49 -0.04 14.10 3.62
CA MET A 49 1.40 13.96 3.46
C MET A 49 1.92 12.63 4.03
N ASP A 50 1.44 12.23 5.21
CA ASP A 50 1.86 10.98 5.85
C ASP A 50 1.37 9.76 5.06
N LEU A 51 0.12 9.78 4.60
CA LEU A 51 -0.41 8.76 3.70
C LEU A 51 0.34 8.67 2.37
N TRP A 52 0.76 9.81 1.81
CA TRP A 52 1.59 9.83 0.60
C TRP A 52 2.94 9.15 0.85
N ARG A 53 3.62 9.46 1.95
CA ARG A 53 4.89 8.80 2.30
C ARG A 53 4.74 7.29 2.46
N LEU A 54 3.71 6.84 3.17
CA LEU A 54 3.42 5.41 3.33
C LEU A 54 3.14 4.71 1.99
N ALA A 55 2.46 5.40 1.07
CA ALA A 55 2.20 4.89 -0.28
C ALA A 55 3.48 4.77 -1.12
N GLU A 56 4.37 5.76 -1.08
CA GLU A 56 5.68 5.72 -1.75
C GLU A 56 6.56 4.59 -1.21
N GLU A 57 6.65 4.45 0.12
CA GLU A 57 7.40 3.36 0.76
C GLU A 57 6.87 1.99 0.33
N ARG A 58 5.54 1.84 0.25
CA ARG A 58 4.93 0.60 -0.23
C ARG A 58 5.21 0.36 -1.71
N ALA A 59 5.14 1.39 -2.56
CA ALA A 59 5.43 1.27 -3.97
C ALA A 59 6.87 0.79 -4.20
N ALA A 60 7.85 1.41 -3.53
CA ALA A 60 9.24 1.01 -3.60
C ALA A 60 9.47 -0.45 -3.16
N ALA A 61 8.80 -0.88 -2.08
CA ALA A 61 8.88 -2.27 -1.62
C ALA A 61 8.24 -3.26 -2.62
N LEU A 62 7.14 -2.87 -3.26
CA LEU A 62 6.50 -3.68 -4.29
C LEU A 62 7.35 -3.77 -5.56
N ASP A 63 8.01 -2.68 -5.96
CA ASP A 63 8.93 -2.67 -7.11
C ASP A 63 10.10 -3.64 -6.89
N ASP A 64 10.71 -3.66 -5.70
CA ASP A 64 11.74 -4.65 -5.35
C ASP A 64 11.22 -6.10 -5.48
N VAL A 65 10.03 -6.37 -4.93
CA VAL A 65 9.42 -7.69 -5.01
C VAL A 65 9.13 -8.07 -6.46
N ILE A 66 8.64 -7.14 -7.28
CA ILE A 66 8.35 -7.34 -8.70
C ILE A 66 9.63 -7.73 -9.45
N GLU A 67 10.76 -7.05 -9.22
CA GLU A 67 12.03 -7.41 -9.86
C GLU A 67 12.50 -8.81 -9.46
N ARG A 68 12.41 -9.16 -8.17
CA ARG A 68 12.73 -10.53 -7.72
C ARG A 68 11.80 -11.58 -8.33
N LEU A 69 10.52 -11.27 -8.49
CA LEU A 69 9.56 -12.15 -9.14
C LEU A 69 9.85 -12.31 -10.63
N LYS A 70 10.28 -11.27 -11.34
CA LYS A 70 10.70 -11.37 -12.75
C LYS A 70 11.87 -12.33 -12.92
N VAL A 71 12.87 -12.26 -12.03
CA VAL A 71 14.00 -13.19 -12.03
C VAL A 71 13.53 -14.63 -11.78
N ALA A 72 12.62 -14.83 -10.82
CA ALA A 72 12.07 -16.14 -10.51
C ALA A 72 11.16 -16.71 -11.62
N ALA A 73 10.49 -15.84 -12.38
CA ALA A 73 9.58 -16.21 -13.46
C ALA A 73 10.25 -16.37 -14.84
N GLY A 74 11.50 -15.92 -15.00
CA GLY A 74 12.29 -16.16 -16.20
C GLY A 74 12.54 -17.65 -16.43
N PRO A 75 12.86 -18.09 -17.67
CA PRO A 75 13.08 -19.50 -17.94
C PRO A 75 14.18 -20.02 -17.03
N SER A 76 13.86 -21.04 -16.22
CA SER A 76 14.84 -21.80 -15.47
C SER A 76 16.06 -22.03 -16.34
N GLN A 77 17.26 -21.83 -15.80
CA GLN A 77 18.50 -22.30 -16.38
C GLN A 77 18.28 -23.70 -16.95
N ILE A 78 18.11 -23.81 -18.26
CA ILE A 78 18.51 -25.01 -18.99
C ILE A 78 19.99 -24.78 -19.22
N PRO A 79 20.90 -25.50 -18.55
CA PRO A 79 22.25 -25.60 -19.06
C PRO A 79 22.09 -26.24 -20.44
N LEU A 80 22.31 -25.47 -21.51
CA LEU A 80 22.69 -26.05 -22.79
C LEU A 80 24.13 -26.55 -22.61
N SER A 81 24.28 -27.64 -21.87
CA SER A 81 25.43 -28.52 -21.90
C SER A 81 24.88 -29.89 -22.23
N ASP A 82 25.37 -30.42 -23.36
CA ASP A 82 25.39 -31.83 -23.71
C ASP A 82 24.11 -32.41 -24.31
N ALA A 83 23.94 -32.16 -25.60
CA ALA A 83 23.47 -33.18 -26.53
C ALA A 83 24.36 -33.10 -27.78
N ASP A 84 25.23 -34.10 -27.87
CA ASP A 84 26.16 -34.51 -28.93
C ASP A 84 25.93 -33.95 -30.34
#